data_AF-A0AA92S4S0-F1
#
_entry.id   AF-A0AA92S4S0-F1
#
_cell.length_a   1.000
_cell.length_b   1.000
_cell.length_c   1.000
_cell.angle_alpha   90.00
_cell.angle_beta   90.00
_cell.angle_gamma   90.00
#
_symmetry.space_group_name_H-M   'P 1'
#
loop_
_entity.id
_entity.type
_entity.pdbx_description
1 polymer ?
#
loop_
_entity_poly.entity_id
_entity_poly.type
_entity_poly.pdbx_seq_one_letter_code
_entity_poly.pdbx_strand_id
1 'polypeptide(L)' 'MNGMDWVEFIRKTEDKMYHLHRAIDGICNDPDYKESVTTLTEVVRDYQVLVEKAKGELRGIDLHRDRERAHHYDRDLH' A
#
# COMPACT_ATOMS: atom_id res chain seq x y z
N MET A 1 -12.34 6.23 2.37
CA MET A 1 -11.08 6.91 2.02
C MET A 1 -11.24 7.50 0.64
N ASN A 2 -10.87 8.77 0.48
CA ASN A 2 -10.72 9.37 -0.83
C ASN A 2 -9.38 8.91 -1.47
N GLY A 3 -9.15 9.23 -2.74
CA GLY A 3 -7.91 8.83 -3.44
C GLY A 3 -6.62 9.36 -2.80
N MET A 4 -6.64 10.57 -2.23
CA MET A 4 -5.47 11.13 -1.52
C MET A 4 -5.17 10.37 -0.22
N ASP A 5 -6.19 9.96 0.53
CA ASP A 5 -6.01 9.17 1.76
C ASP A 5 -5.34 7.82 1.45
N TRP A 6 -5.69 7.19 0.33
CA TRP A 6 -5.08 5.93 -0.11
C TRP A 6 -3.63 6.09 -0.52
N VAL A 7 -3.30 7.16 -1.25
CA VAL A 7 -1.90 7.49 -1.60
C VAL A 7 -1.06 7.71 -0.36
N GLU A 8 -1.58 8.46 0.63
CA GLU A 8 -0.86 8.70 1.88
C GLU A 8 -0.70 7.41 2.69
N PHE A 9 -1.73 6.56 2.74
CA PHE A 9 -1.68 5.25 3.39
C PHE A 9 -0.61 4.34 2.78
N ILE A 10 -0.58 4.23 1.45
CA ILE A 10 0.43 3.45 0.72
C ILE A 10 1.83 3.97 1.06
N ARG A 11 2.05 5.29 0.92
CA ARG A 11 3.35 5.91 1.19
C ARG A 11 3.84 5.65 2.62
N LYS A 12 2.98 5.85 3.62
CA LYS A 12 3.33 5.62 5.03
C LYS A 12 3.60 4.14 5.32
N THR A 13 2.90 3.24 4.66
CA THR A 13 3.07 1.79 4.88
C THR A 13 4.35 1.28 4.22
N GLU A 14 4.67 1.74 3.01
CA GLU A 14 5.94 1.45 2.33
C GLU A 14 7.15 1.99 3.12
N ASP A 15 7.05 3.19 3.70
CA ASP A 15 8.08 3.76 4.58
C ASP A 15 8.32 2.92 5.85
N LYS A 16 7.24 2.45 6.49
CA LYS A 16 7.35 1.52 7.63
C LYS A 16 8.00 0.20 7.22
N MET A 17 7.64 -0.36 6.06
CA MET A 17 8.28 -1.58 5.56
C MET A 17 9.78 -1.38 5.33
N TYR A 18 10.19 -0.24 4.78
CA TYR A 18 11.61 0.10 4.61
C TYR A 18 12.36 0.06 5.96
N HIS A 19 11.78 0.66 7.00
CA HIS A 19 12.37 0.62 8.34
C HIS A 19 12.38 -0.77 8.97
N LEU A 20 11.35 -1.59 8.73
CA LEU A 20 11.30 -2.98 9.18
C LEU A 20 12.39 -3.83 8.51
N HIS A 21 12.57 -3.70 7.20
CA HIS A 21 13.66 -4.37 6.49
C HIS A 21 15.03 -4.00 7.06
N ARG A 22 15.28 -2.70 7.27
CA ARG A 22 16.54 -2.24 7.88
C ARG A 22 16.75 -2.80 9.29
N ALA A 23 15.69 -2.89 10.10
CA ALA A 23 15.76 -3.47 11.43
C ALA A 23 16.08 -4.98 11.38
N ILE A 24 15.39 -5.72 10.50
CA ILE A 24 15.64 -7.15 10.26
C ILE A 24 17.09 -7.36 9.84
N ASP A 25 17.59 -6.61 8.86
CA ASP A 25 18.98 -6.72 8.39
C ASP A 25 20.00 -6.50 9.51
N GLY A 26 19.67 -5.64 10.47
CA GLY A 26 20.53 -5.37 11.63
C GLY A 26 20.59 -6.50 12.67
N ILE A 27 19.56 -7.34 12.76
CA ILE A 27 19.43 -8.36 13.82
C ILE A 27 19.36 -9.81 13.28
N CYS A 28 19.30 -10.01 11.96
CA CYS A 28 19.04 -11.34 11.36
C CYS A 28 20.13 -12.39 11.60
N ASN A 29 21.35 -11.97 11.89
CA ASN A 29 22.48 -12.86 12.15
C ASN A 29 22.65 -13.21 13.63
N ASP A 30 21.90 -12.56 14.52
CA ASP A 30 21.97 -12.81 15.95
C ASP A 30 20.91 -13.88 16.35
N PRO A 31 21.35 -15.06 16.84
CA PRO A 31 20.45 -16.16 17.15
C PRO A 31 19.44 -15.85 18.25
N ASP A 32 19.75 -14.90 19.15
CA ASP A 32 18.84 -14.49 20.22
C ASP A 32 17.60 -13.76 19.68
N TYR A 33 17.69 -13.20 18.46
CA TYR A 33 16.59 -12.49 17.81
C TYR A 33 15.86 -13.31 16.75
N LYS A 34 16.13 -14.62 16.62
CA LYS A 34 15.53 -15.47 15.58
C LYS A 34 14.00 -15.40 15.53
N GLU A 35 13.34 -15.41 16.69
CA GLU A 35 11.87 -15.28 16.77
C GLU A 35 11.42 -13.88 16.33
N SER A 36 12.08 -12.82 16.80
CA SER A 36 11.78 -11.44 16.41
C SER A 36 11.93 -11.23 14.90
N VAL A 37 12.99 -11.76 14.29
CA VAL A 37 13.21 -11.73 12.83
C VAL A 37 12.06 -12.42 12.08
N THR A 38 11.61 -13.57 12.60
CA THR A 38 10.50 -14.33 12.01
C THR A 38 9.21 -13.51 12.04
N THR A 39 8.83 -13.00 13.21
CA THR A 39 7.63 -12.17 13.37
C THR A 39 7.69 -10.89 12.56
N LEU A 40 8.81 -10.16 12.55
CA LEU A 40 8.95 -8.93 11.76
C LEU A 40 8.84 -9.22 10.25
N THR A 41 9.36 -10.36 9.79
CA THR A 41 9.23 -10.78 8.39
C THR A 41 7.77 -11.07 8.02
N GLU A 42 6.98 -11.66 8.92
CA GLU A 42 5.54 -11.86 8.72
C GLU A 42 4.80 -10.52 8.63
N VAL A 43 5.10 -9.56 9.53
CA VAL A 43 4.51 -8.22 9.49
C VAL A 43 4.82 -7.51 8.16
N VAL A 44 6.04 -7.63 7.64
CA VAL A 44 6.39 -7.09 6.32
C VAL A 44 5.52 -7.70 5.22
N ARG A 45 5.29 -9.02 5.24
CA ARG A 45 4.42 -9.69 4.25
C ARG A 45 2.98 -9.22 4.34
N ASP A 46 2.46 -9.03 5.55
CA ASP A 46 1.12 -8.49 5.74
C ASP A 46 1.00 -7.07 5.19
N TYR A 47 2.01 -6.24 5.41
CA TYR A 47 2.06 -4.88 4.87
C TYR A 47 2.14 -4.87 3.34
N GLN A 48 2.89 -5.80 2.73
CA GLN A 48 2.90 -5.97 1.27
C GLN A 48 1.49 -6.26 0.73
N VAL A 49 0.77 -7.20 1.35
CA VAL A 49 -0.61 -7.54 0.95
C VAL A 49 -1.54 -6.33 1.11
N LEU A 50 -1.41 -5.58 2.20
CA LEU A 50 -2.23 -4.39 2.44
C LEU A 50 -1.96 -3.29 1.40
N VAL A 51 -0.69 -3.05 1.05
CA VAL A 51 -0.30 -2.07 0.04
C VAL A 51 -0.85 -2.46 -1.33
N GLU A 52 -0.75 -3.72 -1.73
CA GLU A 52 -1.27 -4.17 -3.02
C GLU A 52 -2.80 -4.07 -3.10
N LYS A 53 -3.51 -4.38 -2.01
CA LYS A 53 -4.95 -4.12 -1.92
C LYS A 53 -5.27 -2.64 -2.06
N ALA A 54 -4.57 -1.76 -1.33
CA ALA A 54 -4.78 -0.32 -1.41
C ALA A 54 -4.50 0.25 -2.81
N LYS A 55 -3.46 -0.24 -3.50
CA LYS A 55 -3.18 0.10 -4.90
C LYS A 55 -4.32 -0.34 -5.82
N GLY A 56 -4.92 -1.50 -5.58
CA GLY A 56 -6.09 -1.99 -6.30
C GLY A 56 -7.30 -1.06 -6.13
N GLU A 57 -7.63 -0.69 -4.90
CA GLU A 57 -8.72 0.25 -4.59
C GLU A 57 -8.51 1.62 -5.23
N LEU A 58 -7.29 2.17 -5.15
CA LEU A 58 -6.94 3.45 -5.75
C LEU A 58 -7.16 3.46 -7.27
N ARG A 59 -6.75 2.39 -7.97
CA ARG A 59 -7.00 2.24 -9.42
C ARG A 59 -8.48 2.17 -9.74
N GLY A 60 -9.28 1.51 -8.90
CA GLY A 60 -10.73 1.48 -9.03
C GLY A 60 -11.35 2.88 -8.98
N ILE A 61 -10.91 3.71 -8.02
CA ILE A 61 -11.37 5.10 -7.87
C ILE A 61 -11.04 5.95 -9.09
N ASP A 62 -9.83 5.84 -9.65
CA ASP A 62 -9.44 6.58 -10.85
C ASP A 62 -10.30 6.17 -12.06
N LEU A 63 -10.57 4.88 -12.24
CA LEU A 63 -11.42 4.38 -13.34
C LEU A 63 -12.89 4.86 -13.24
N HIS A 64 -13.44 4.95 -12.02
CA HIS A 64 -14.79 5.48 -11.81
C HIS A 64 -14.87 6.97 -12.14
N ARG A 65 -13.85 7.75 -11.76
CA ARG A 65 -13.76 9.17 -12.05
C ARG A 65 -13.67 9.46 -13.55
N ASP A 66 -12.95 8.62 -14.30
CA ASP A 66 -12.84 8.76 -15.75
C ASP A 66 -14.15 8.41 -16.47
N ARG A 67 -14.90 7.41 -15.98
CA ARG A 67 -16.24 7.07 -16.52
C ARG A 67 -17.26 8.18 -16.29
N GLU A 68 -17.29 8.78 -15.10
CA GLU A 68 -18.20 9.90 -14.81
C GLU A 68 -17.92 11.12 -15.71
N ARG A 69 -16.64 11.41 -15.99
CA ARG A 69 -16.27 12.43 -16.97
C ARG A 69 -16.75 12.11 -18.37
N ALA A 70 -16.54 10.88 -18.85
CA ALA A 70 -16.97 10.48 -20.19
C ALA A 70 -18.48 10.63 -20.39
N HIS A 71 -19.28 10.23 -19.40
CA HIS A 71 -20.74 10.37 -19.46
C HIS A 71 -21.24 11.83 -19.39
N HIS A 72 -20.48 12.75 -18.80
CA HIS A 72 -20.84 14.16 -18.80
C HIS A 72 -20.62 14.81 -20.17
N TYR A 73 -19.54 14.47 -20.87
CA TYR A 73 -19.25 15.01 -22.21
C TYR A 73 -20.29 14.58 -23.26
N ASP A 74 -20.80 13.35 -23.21
CA ASP A 74 -21.85 12.89 -24.14
C ASP A 74 -23.21 13.58 -23.90
N ARG A 75 -23.48 14.06 -22.69
CA ARG A 75 -24.75 14.70 -22.34
C ARG A 75 -24.83 16.16 -22.80
N ASP A 76 -23.69 16.83 -22.91
CA ASP A 76 -23.60 18.25 -23.32
C ASP A 76 -23.57 18.42 -24.86
N LEU A 77 -23.54 17.31 -25.62
CA LEU A 77 -23.49 17.29 -27.09
C LEU A 77 -24.85 17.06 -27.76
N HIS A 78 -25.94 16.98 -27.00
CA HIS A 78 -27.33 16.80 -27.46
C HIS A 78 -28.24 17.88 -26.87
#